data_AF-A0A7S4KRM4-F1
#
_entry.id   AF-A0A7S4KRM4-F1
#
_cell.length_a   1.000
_cell.length_b   1.000
_cell.length_c   1.000
_cell.angle_alpha   90.00
_cell.angle_beta   90.00
_cell.angle_gamma   90.00
#
_symmetry.space_group_name_H-M   'P 1'
#
loop_
_entity.id
_entity.type
_entity.pdbx_description
1 polymer ?
#
loop_
_entity_poly.entity_id
_entity_poly.type
_entity_poly.pdbx_seq_one_letter_code
_entity_poly.pdbx_strand_id
1 'polypeptide(L)'
;MEETPEQMLFRGINTTQKDVVEKALELGADVNSKDQNLTPLLLLAQKRNNAKILQLLLQKGADVTATSLTKQNALHQVAYHGDLEMAEILLGYGVDFTVENTYGKTPEDIANTRNFSELVEQFQHTLIKGDC
;
A
#
# COMPACT_ATOMS: atom_id res chain seq x y z
N MET A 1 -5.75 25.74 16.91
CA MET A 1 -4.96 25.29 15.74
C MET A 1 -5.93 24.55 14.85
N GLU A 2 -6.07 24.97 13.60
CA GLU A 2 -6.91 24.28 12.62
C GLU A 2 -6.21 22.97 12.22
N GLU A 3 -6.94 21.86 12.24
CA GLU A 3 -6.44 20.58 11.75
C GLU A 3 -6.33 20.67 10.22
N THR A 4 -5.14 20.40 9.67
CA THR A 4 -4.97 20.42 8.21
C THR A 4 -5.62 19.18 7.58
N PRO A 5 -6.07 19.25 6.31
CA PRO A 5 -6.59 18.07 5.61
C PRO A 5 -5.62 16.88 5.64
N GLU A 6 -4.31 17.12 5.58
CA GLU A 6 -3.29 16.06 5.67
C GLU A 6 -3.30 15.42 7.05
N GLN A 7 -3.33 16.21 8.13
CA GLN A 7 -3.42 15.69 9.50
C GLN A 7 -4.69 14.84 9.67
N MET A 8 -5.80 15.29 9.10
CA MET A 8 -7.06 14.54 9.09
C MET A 8 -6.93 13.21 8.33
N LEU A 9 -6.23 13.20 7.18
CA LEU A 9 -5.95 12.01 6.38
C LEU A 9 -5.15 10.98 7.19
N PHE A 10 -4.02 11.39 7.75
CA PHE A 10 -3.16 10.51 8.57
C PHE A 10 -3.88 9.98 9.82
N ARG A 11 -4.71 10.81 10.47
CA ARG A 11 -5.57 10.37 11.58
C ARG A 11 -6.60 9.33 11.12
N GLY A 12 -7.25 9.57 9.98
CA GLY A 12 -8.23 8.65 9.41
C GLY A 12 -7.63 7.27 9.14
N ILE A 13 -6.42 7.23 8.58
CA ILE A 13 -5.67 5.99 8.32
C ILE A 13 -5.27 5.30 9.63
N ASN A 14 -4.74 6.05 10.60
CA ASN A 14 -4.32 5.49 11.89
C ASN A 14 -5.48 4.87 12.68
N THR A 15 -6.67 5.45 12.54
CA THR A 15 -7.92 4.98 13.16
C THR A 15 -8.73 4.05 12.28
N THR A 16 -8.25 3.73 11.06
CA THR A 16 -8.95 2.89 10.07
C THR A 16 -10.37 3.36 9.75
N GLN A 17 -10.62 4.67 9.82
CA GLN A 17 -11.93 5.28 9.57
C GLN A 17 -12.02 5.77 8.12
N LYS A 18 -12.69 4.99 7.26
CA LYS A 18 -12.87 5.33 5.85
C LYS A 18 -13.50 6.71 5.65
N ASP A 19 -14.54 7.05 6.41
CA ASP A 19 -15.27 8.30 6.26
C ASP A 19 -14.37 9.53 6.53
N VAL A 20 -13.46 9.41 7.50
CA VAL A 20 -12.47 10.47 7.81
C VAL A 20 -11.46 10.61 6.68
N VAL A 21 -11.02 9.49 6.08
CA VAL A 21 -10.11 9.48 4.93
C VAL A 21 -10.78 10.10 3.71
N GLU A 22 -12.01 9.69 3.38
CA GLU A 22 -12.80 10.28 2.30
C GLU A 22 -12.95 11.78 2.49
N LYS A 23 -13.31 12.20 3.71
CA LYS A 23 -13.50 13.61 4.00
C LYS A 23 -12.22 14.42 3.86
N ALA A 24 -11.10 13.90 4.33
CA ALA A 24 -9.80 14.55 4.17
C ALA A 24 -9.45 14.76 2.70
N LEU A 25 -9.66 13.74 1.87
CA LEU A 25 -9.39 13.80 0.43
C LEU A 25 -10.36 14.76 -0.29
N GLU A 26 -11.62 14.85 0.13
CA GLU A 26 -12.57 15.86 -0.36
C GLU A 26 -12.15 17.29 -0.01
N LEU A 27 -11.55 17.49 1.16
CA LEU A 27 -11.02 18.78 1.60
C LEU A 27 -9.70 19.17 0.92
N GLY A 28 -9.19 18.33 0.01
CA GLY A 28 -7.99 18.60 -0.77
C GLY A 28 -6.69 18.07 -0.14
N ALA A 29 -6.78 17.14 0.81
CA ALA A 29 -5.58 16.46 1.32
C ALA A 29 -4.82 15.77 0.17
N ASP A 30 -3.51 16.00 0.10
CA ASP A 30 -2.67 15.30 -0.86
C ASP A 30 -2.50 13.82 -0.45
N VAL A 31 -2.98 12.93 -1.32
CA VAL A 31 -2.90 11.46 -1.15
C VAL A 31 -1.45 10.94 -1.11
N ASN A 32 -0.49 11.74 -1.57
CA ASN A 32 0.94 11.45 -1.60
C ASN A 32 1.76 12.28 -0.62
N SER A 33 1.09 13.09 0.22
CA SER A 33 1.76 13.81 1.31
C SER A 33 2.56 12.83 2.18
N LYS A 34 3.66 13.29 2.77
CA LYS A 34 4.50 12.46 3.64
C LYS A 34 4.41 12.97 5.06
N ASP A 35 4.07 12.08 5.99
CA ASP A 35 4.23 12.31 7.42
C ASP A 35 5.30 11.34 7.95
N GLN A 36 6.30 11.86 8.65
CA GLN A 36 7.44 11.07 9.15
C GLN A 36 8.10 10.16 8.08
N ASN A 37 8.15 10.62 6.82
CA ASN A 37 8.63 9.89 5.63
C ASN A 37 7.75 8.73 5.14
N LEU A 38 6.52 8.62 5.63
CA LEU A 38 5.53 7.64 5.15
C LEU A 38 4.44 8.34 4.37
N THR A 39 4.11 7.79 3.19
CA THR A 39 2.90 8.18 2.47
C THR A 39 1.67 7.53 3.10
N PRO A 40 0.46 8.08 2.89
CA PRO A 40 -0.81 7.45 3.25
C PRO A 40 -0.88 5.97 2.88
N LEU A 41 -0.44 5.62 1.66
CA LEU A 41 -0.40 4.24 1.18
C LEU A 41 0.52 3.35 2.03
N LEU A 42 1.75 3.79 2.29
CA LEU A 42 2.72 3.04 3.12
C LEU A 42 2.28 2.92 4.58
N LEU A 43 1.65 3.96 5.12
CA LEU A 43 1.10 3.92 6.48
C LEU A 43 -0.07 2.92 6.56
N LEU A 44 -0.98 2.95 5.58
CA LEU A 44 -2.11 2.02 5.54
C LEU A 44 -1.64 0.58 5.37
N ALA A 45 -0.60 0.33 4.58
CA ALA A 45 -0.03 -1.00 4.34
C ALA A 45 0.51 -1.68 5.62
N GLN A 46 0.80 -0.91 6.68
CA GLN A 46 1.14 -1.44 8.01
C GLN A 46 -0.08 -1.87 8.84
N LYS A 47 -1.30 -1.58 8.35
CA LYS A 47 -2.56 -1.88 9.01
C LYS A 47 -3.28 -3.01 8.26
N ARG A 48 -3.69 -4.05 8.99
CA ARG A 48 -4.36 -5.22 8.40
C ARG A 48 -5.84 -4.96 8.13
N ASN A 49 -6.40 -5.65 7.13
CA ASN A 49 -7.81 -5.69 6.76
C ASN A 49 -8.39 -4.33 6.35
N ASN A 50 -7.60 -3.47 5.70
CA ASN A 50 -8.05 -2.13 5.28
C ASN A 50 -8.21 -1.98 3.75
N ALA A 51 -8.61 -3.06 3.07
CA ALA A 51 -8.82 -3.10 1.62
C ALA A 51 -9.67 -1.94 1.08
N LYS A 52 -10.72 -1.53 1.80
CA LYS A 52 -11.60 -0.42 1.39
C LYS A 52 -10.89 0.94 1.36
N ILE A 53 -10.07 1.22 2.38
CA ILE A 53 -9.29 2.47 2.43
C ILE A 53 -8.17 2.40 1.40
N LEU A 54 -7.59 1.22 1.20
CA LEU A 54 -6.53 1.00 0.22
C LEU A 54 -7.02 1.30 -1.20
N GLN A 55 -8.17 0.72 -1.59
CA GLN A 55 -8.79 1.00 -2.88
C GLN A 55 -9.10 2.48 -3.05
N LEU A 56 -9.60 3.15 -2.02
CA LEU A 56 -9.88 4.57 -2.06
C LEU A 56 -8.61 5.41 -2.32
N LEU A 57 -7.51 5.14 -1.61
CA LEU A 57 -6.25 5.84 -1.82
C LEU A 57 -5.72 5.61 -3.25
N LEU A 58 -5.75 4.37 -3.73
CA LEU A 58 -5.30 4.01 -5.08
C LEU A 58 -6.17 4.66 -6.16
N GLN A 59 -7.49 4.67 -6.00
CA GLN A 59 -8.43 5.36 -6.91
C GLN A 59 -8.20 6.88 -6.95
N LYS A 60 -7.67 7.45 -5.86
CA LYS A 60 -7.34 8.88 -5.76
C LYS A 60 -5.93 9.20 -6.26
N GLY A 61 -5.21 8.22 -6.80
CA GLY A 61 -3.88 8.42 -7.40
C GLY A 61 -2.74 8.31 -6.39
N ALA A 62 -2.88 7.48 -5.36
CA ALA A 62 -1.78 7.15 -4.47
C ALA A 62 -0.60 6.53 -5.27
N ASP A 63 0.59 7.04 -5.01
CA ASP A 63 1.83 6.59 -5.64
C ASP A 63 2.24 5.21 -5.12
N VAL A 64 2.04 4.22 -5.98
CA VAL A 64 2.41 2.81 -5.74
C VAL A 64 3.93 2.57 -5.73
N THR A 65 4.71 3.52 -6.25
CA THR A 65 6.18 3.43 -6.29
C THR A 65 6.85 3.96 -5.03
N ALA A 66 6.07 4.57 -4.12
CA ALA A 66 6.57 5.11 -2.87
C ALA A 66 7.21 4.02 -1.99
N THR A 67 8.37 4.35 -1.41
CA THR A 67 9.10 3.46 -0.50
C THR A 67 9.38 4.11 0.85
N SER A 68 9.46 3.30 1.90
CA SER A 68 9.93 3.70 3.22
C SER A 68 11.44 4.03 3.22
N LEU A 69 11.96 4.45 4.38
CA LEU A 69 13.40 4.68 4.59
C LEU A 69 14.27 3.44 4.35
N THR A 70 13.70 2.24 4.49
CA THR A 70 14.37 0.95 4.24
C THR A 70 14.13 0.44 2.82
N LYS A 71 13.70 1.31 1.90
CA LYS A 71 13.32 0.95 0.51
C LYS A 71 12.20 -0.09 0.42
N GLN A 72 11.36 -0.20 1.45
CA GLN A 72 10.20 -1.08 1.41
C GLN A 72 9.01 -0.36 0.78
N ASN A 73 8.46 -0.90 -0.30
CA ASN A 73 7.18 -0.44 -0.85
C ASN A 73 5.98 -0.95 -0.02
N ALA A 74 4.76 -0.60 -0.43
CA ALA A 74 3.54 -1.03 0.24
C ALA A 74 3.40 -2.56 0.29
N LEU A 75 3.81 -3.26 -0.77
CA LEU A 75 3.68 -4.70 -0.86
C LEU A 75 4.58 -5.43 0.15
N HIS A 76 5.76 -4.90 0.45
CA HIS A 76 6.61 -5.42 1.54
C HIS A 76 5.88 -5.45 2.89
N GLN A 77 5.19 -4.36 3.25
CA GLN A 77 4.50 -4.25 4.55
C GLN A 77 3.34 -5.26 4.61
N VAL A 78 2.55 -5.34 3.54
CA VAL A 78 1.43 -6.26 3.42
C VAL A 78 1.89 -7.72 3.45
N ALA A 79 2.98 -8.05 2.74
CA ALA A 79 3.58 -9.38 2.72
C ALA A 79 4.01 -9.84 4.12
N TYR A 80 4.69 -8.95 4.86
CA TYR A 80 5.10 -9.20 6.24
C TYR A 80 3.92 -9.52 7.16
N HIS A 81 2.77 -8.86 6.95
CA HIS A 81 1.54 -9.12 7.69
C HIS A 81 0.71 -10.31 7.17
N GLY A 82 1.04 -10.84 5.99
CA GLY A 82 0.33 -11.94 5.33
C GLY A 82 -1.11 -11.58 4.93
N ASP A 83 -1.37 -10.31 4.62
CA ASP A 83 -2.71 -9.83 4.24
C ASP A 83 -2.91 -9.98 2.71
N LEU A 84 -3.47 -11.13 2.30
CA LEU A 84 -3.62 -11.49 0.89
C LEU A 84 -4.59 -10.57 0.14
N GLU A 85 -5.65 -10.09 0.80
CA GLU A 85 -6.64 -9.21 0.16
C GLU A 85 -6.00 -7.87 -0.22
N MET A 86 -5.23 -7.28 0.70
CA MET A 86 -4.49 -6.06 0.40
C MET A 86 -3.38 -6.31 -0.65
N ALA A 87 -2.76 -7.49 -0.66
CA ALA A 87 -1.72 -7.85 -1.62
C ALA A 87 -2.29 -7.96 -3.04
N GLU A 88 -3.43 -8.64 -3.20
CA GLU A 88 -4.16 -8.75 -4.47
C GLU A 88 -4.48 -7.39 -5.06
N ILE A 89 -4.98 -6.48 -4.23
CA ILE A 89 -5.30 -5.10 -4.65
C ILE A 89 -4.03 -4.38 -5.10
N LEU A 90 -2.96 -4.41 -4.32
CA LEU A 90 -1.69 -3.75 -4.66
C LEU A 90 -1.11 -4.27 -5.98
N LEU A 91 -1.10 -5.60 -6.18
CA LEU A 91 -0.63 -6.24 -7.41
C LEU A 91 -1.51 -5.87 -8.61
N GLY A 92 -2.84 -5.80 -8.42
CA GLY A 92 -3.78 -5.35 -9.46
C GLY A 92 -3.58 -3.90 -9.92
N TYR A 93 -2.99 -3.05 -9.07
CA TYR A 93 -2.62 -1.67 -9.41
C TYR A 93 -1.18 -1.53 -9.93
N GLY A 94 -0.47 -2.64 -10.14
CA GLY A 94 0.86 -2.64 -10.75
C GLY A 94 2.00 -2.25 -9.80
N VAL A 95 1.84 -2.49 -8.49
CA VAL A 95 2.97 -2.35 -7.54
C VAL A 95 4.07 -3.34 -7.93
N ASP A 96 5.29 -2.83 -8.04
CA ASP A 96 6.46 -3.66 -8.36
C ASP A 96 6.77 -4.62 -7.20
N PHE A 97 6.59 -5.92 -7.44
CA PHE A 97 6.88 -6.98 -6.47
C PHE A 97 8.32 -7.50 -6.54
N THR A 98 9.15 -6.95 -7.44
CA THR A 98 10.56 -7.33 -7.61
C THR A 98 11.53 -6.40 -6.87
N VAL A 99 11.02 -5.30 -6.31
CA VAL A 99 11.84 -4.32 -5.57
C VAL A 99 12.49 -4.97 -4.36
N GLU A 100 13.81 -4.80 -4.23
CA GLU A 100 14.54 -5.19 -3.02
C GLU A 100 14.62 -4.03 -2.02
N ASN A 101 14.36 -4.35 -0.75
CA ASN A 101 14.61 -3.43 0.36
C ASN A 101 16.12 -3.31 0.68
N THR A 102 16.48 -2.51 1.69
CA THR A 102 17.89 -2.30 2.09
C THR A 102 18.63 -3.57 2.56
N TYR A 103 17.91 -4.65 2.83
CA TYR A 103 18.47 -5.95 3.20
C TYR A 103 18.59 -6.92 2.01
N GLY A 104 18.31 -6.47 0.78
CA GLY A 104 18.33 -7.32 -0.41
C GLY A 104 17.19 -8.33 -0.43
N LYS A 105 16.05 -8.00 0.19
CA LYS A 105 14.87 -8.86 0.26
C LYS A 105 13.71 -8.24 -0.50
N THR A 106 13.07 -9.03 -1.34
CA THR A 106 11.81 -8.71 -2.03
C THR A 106 10.61 -8.82 -1.07
N PRO A 107 9.41 -8.33 -1.45
CA PRO A 107 8.18 -8.60 -0.71
C PRO A 107 7.94 -10.10 -0.48
N GLU A 108 8.27 -10.94 -1.47
CA GLU A 108 8.13 -12.39 -1.36
C GLU A 108 9.07 -12.97 -0.29
N ASP A 109 10.32 -12.53 -0.23
CA ASP A 109 11.31 -13.00 0.74
C ASP A 109 10.95 -12.70 2.21
N ILE A 110 10.11 -11.69 2.43
CA ILE A 110 9.63 -11.31 3.78
C ILE A 110 8.20 -11.78 4.05
N ALA A 111 7.55 -12.42 3.08
CA ALA A 111 6.18 -12.87 3.22
C ALA A 111 6.06 -13.92 4.32
N ASN A 112 5.06 -13.77 5.19
CA ASN A 112 4.87 -14.68 6.32
C ASN A 112 4.07 -15.95 5.93
N THR A 113 3.53 -16.01 4.70
CA THR A 113 2.63 -17.09 4.28
C THR A 113 2.99 -17.61 2.89
N ARG A 114 2.86 -18.94 2.70
CA ARG A 114 3.06 -19.58 1.39
C ARG A 114 2.07 -19.08 0.33
N ASN A 115 0.86 -18.73 0.76
CA ASN A 115 -0.19 -18.21 -0.12
C ASN A 115 0.20 -16.87 -0.76
N PHE A 116 1.09 -16.09 -0.12
CA PHE A 116 1.57 -14.85 -0.71
C PHE A 116 2.51 -15.12 -1.90
N SER A 117 3.40 -16.11 -1.79
CA SER A 117 4.23 -16.55 -2.92
C SER A 117 3.36 -17.02 -4.08
N GLU A 118 2.37 -17.88 -3.81
CA GLU A 118 1.44 -18.38 -4.84
C GLU A 118 0.70 -17.22 -5.53
N LEU A 119 0.28 -16.21 -4.77
CA LEU A 119 -0.34 -15.01 -5.31
C LEU A 119 0.61 -14.24 -6.25
N VAL A 120 1.85 -13.99 -5.83
CA VAL A 120 2.84 -13.29 -6.67
C VAL A 120 3.15 -14.09 -7.94
N GLU A 121 3.30 -15.41 -7.83
CA GLU A 121 3.50 -16.31 -8.98
C GLU A 121 2.33 -16.24 -9.97
N GLN A 122 1.08 -16.23 -9.49
CA GLN A 122 -0.10 -16.08 -10.36
C GLN A 122 -0.08 -14.77 -11.14
N PHE A 123 0.31 -13.66 -10.50
CA PHE A 123 0.43 -12.37 -11.16
C PHE A 123 1.60 -12.32 -12.14
N GLN A 124 2.75 -12.94 -11.82
CA GLN A 124 3.87 -13.09 -12.75
C GLN A 124 3.44 -13.82 -14.04
N HIS A 125 2.73 -14.93 -13.90
CA HIS A 125 2.23 -15.70 -15.05
C HIS A 125 1.19 -14.94 -15.87
N THR A 126 0.39 -14.08 -15.23
CA THR A 126 -0.62 -13.25 -15.91
C THR A 126 0.03 -12.14 -16.73
N LEU A 127 1.08 -11.51 -16.22
CA LEU A 127 1.86 -10.49 -16.95
C LEU A 127 2.55 -11.07 -18.19
N ILE A 128 3.06 -12.31 -18.11
CA ILE A 128 3.73 -12.99 -19.25
C ILE A 128 2.72 -13.41 -20.35
N LYS A 129 1.45 -13.64 -20.00
CA LYS A 129 0.40 -14.06 -20.96
C LYS A 129 -0.35 -12.89 -21.60
N GLY A 130 -0.16 -11.66 -21.14
CA GLY A 130 -0.79 -10.45 -21.69
C GLY A 130 -0.18 -9.93 -22.98
N ASP A 131 0.99 -10.46 -23.39
CA ASP A 131 1.74 -10.05 -24.59
C ASP A 131 1.56 -11.03 -25.78
N CYS A 132 0.41 -11.71 -25.90
CA CYS A 132 0.07 -12.58 -27.04
C CYS A 132 -1.08 -12.03 -27.87
#